data_AF-A0A5J5KVI5-F1
#
_entry.id   AF-A0A5J5KVI5-F1
#
_cell.length_a   1.000
_cell.length_b   1.000
_cell.length_c   1.000
_cell.angle_alpha   90.00
_cell.angle_beta   90.00
_cell.angle_gamma   90.00
#
_symmetry.space_group_name_H-M   'P 1'
#
loop_
_entity.id
_entity.type
_entity.pdbx_description
1 polymer ?
#
loop_
_entity_poly.entity_id
_entity_poly.type
_entity_poly.pdbx_seq_one_letter_code
_entity_poly.pdbx_strand_id
1 'polypeptide(L)'
;WPWVERWITKDNRVHNILDRPRNAPTRTGAGVAAIVFYGVLMIAATGDLIATHFHLAVNDVIYMLRFLFFFGPAIAFIITRRICLSLQRKDREIVLHGRETGRVQQLPHGEFIEVHEPLDEYHRYTLVSFEDR
;
A
#
# COMPACT_ATOMS: atom_id res chain seq x y z
N TRP A 1 13.51 -2.22 -14.19
CA TRP A 1 12.29 -1.46 -13.86
C TRP A 1 12.29 0.04 -14.23
N PRO A 2 13.39 0.83 -14.26
CA PRO A 2 13.28 2.28 -14.51
C PRO A 2 12.88 2.67 -15.93
N TRP A 3 13.37 1.96 -16.95
CA TRP A 3 13.04 2.22 -18.36
C TRP A 3 11.58 1.88 -18.69
N VAL A 4 11.06 0.80 -18.10
CA VAL A 4 9.68 0.34 -18.28
C VAL A 4 8.71 1.29 -17.56
N GLU A 5 9.03 1.67 -16.32
CA GLU A 5 8.23 2.65 -15.58
C GLU A 5 8.18 3.97 -16.35
N ARG A 6 9.34 4.50 -16.76
CA ARG A 6 9.45 5.75 -17.53
C ARG A 6 8.70 5.70 -18.87
N TRP A 7 8.66 4.55 -19.53
CA TRP A 7 7.89 4.39 -20.77
C TRP A 7 6.37 4.45 -20.52
N ILE A 8 5.89 3.84 -19.43
CA ILE A 8 4.46 3.80 -19.07
C ILE A 8 4.00 5.13 -18.49
N THR A 9 4.75 5.70 -17.54
CA THR A 9 4.39 6.96 -16.85
C THR A 9 4.79 8.21 -17.63
N LYS A 10 5.65 8.07 -18.65
CA LYS A 10 6.23 9.16 -19.44
C LYS A 10 6.98 10.21 -18.59
N ASP A 11 7.42 9.83 -17.40
CA ASP A 11 8.08 10.73 -16.47
C ASP A 11 9.58 10.90 -16.79
N ASN A 12 9.92 12.05 -17.37
CA ASN A 12 11.28 12.37 -17.84
C ASN A 12 12.00 13.41 -16.96
N ARG A 13 11.43 13.78 -15.81
CA ARG A 13 11.93 14.87 -14.96
C ARG A 13 13.06 14.40 -14.05
N VAL A 14 13.87 15.35 -13.58
CA VAL A 14 14.93 15.09 -12.61
C VAL A 14 14.30 15.01 -11.21
N HIS A 15 14.44 13.85 -10.56
CA HIS A 15 13.92 13.61 -9.22
C HIS A 15 15.10 13.53 -8.23
N ASN A 16 15.20 14.52 -7.35
CA ASN A 16 16.22 14.57 -6.29
C ASN A 16 15.65 14.26 -4.90
N ILE A 17 14.32 14.21 -4.78
CA ILE A 17 13.60 13.89 -3.55
C ILE A 17 12.93 12.53 -3.75
N LEU A 18 12.96 11.71 -2.70
CA LEU A 18 12.34 10.40 -2.70
C LEU A 18 10.82 10.52 -2.60
N ASP A 19 10.11 9.82 -3.47
CA ASP A 19 8.67 9.64 -3.37
C ASP A 19 8.32 8.73 -2.19
N ARG A 20 7.31 9.14 -1.43
CA ARG A 20 6.71 8.28 -0.42
C ARG A 20 5.97 7.13 -1.13
N PRO A 21 6.09 5.86 -0.69
CA PRO A 21 5.43 4.73 -1.36
C PRO A 21 3.91 4.89 -1.52
N ARG A 22 3.24 5.48 -0.52
CA ARG A 22 1.80 5.75 -0.60
C ARG A 22 1.42 6.74 -1.73
N ASN A 23 2.35 7.58 -2.20
CA ASN A 23 2.12 8.59 -3.24
C ASN A 23 2.32 8.02 -4.66
N ALA A 24 2.85 6.81 -4.82
CA ALA A 24 2.95 6.12 -6.10
C ALA A 24 2.24 4.75 -6.08
N PRO A 25 0.89 4.72 -6.00
CA PRO A 25 0.12 3.49 -5.73
C PRO A 25 0.37 2.36 -6.73
N THR A 26 0.57 2.69 -8.00
CA THR A 26 0.83 1.73 -9.08
C THR A 26 2.23 1.13 -8.97
N ARG A 27 3.26 1.95 -8.73
CA ARG A 27 4.64 1.48 -8.50
C ARG A 27 4.72 0.62 -7.25
N THR A 28 4.11 1.05 -6.14
CA THR A 28 4.11 0.28 -4.90
C THR A 28 3.32 -1.02 -5.05
N GLY A 29 2.17 -0.99 -5.73
CA GLY A 29 1.43 -2.21 -6.07
C GLY A 29 2.25 -3.19 -6.90
N ALA A 30 2.97 -2.70 -7.92
CA ALA A 30 3.82 -3.55 -8.76
C ALA A 30 4.99 -4.16 -7.96
N GLY A 31 5.60 -3.36 -7.07
CA GLY A 31 6.64 -3.84 -6.15
C GLY A 31 6.13 -4.95 -5.23
N VAL A 32 4.96 -4.77 -4.61
CA VAL A 32 4.38 -5.81 -3.74
C VAL A 32 3.95 -7.05 -4.54
N ALA A 33 3.43 -6.88 -5.75
CA ALA A 33 3.12 -8.00 -6.63
C ALA A 33 4.37 -8.84 -6.94
N ALA A 34 5.51 -8.19 -7.21
CA ALA A 34 6.79 -8.88 -7.42
C ALA A 34 7.30 -9.59 -6.15
N ILE A 35 7.13 -8.99 -4.97
CA ILE A 35 7.47 -9.63 -3.69
C ILE A 35 6.61 -10.88 -3.47
N VAL A 36 5.30 -10.79 -3.70
CA VAL A 36 4.39 -11.94 -3.56
C VAL A 36 4.73 -13.02 -4.58
N PHE A 37 4.99 -12.65 -5.83
CA PHE A 37 5.45 -13.60 -6.85
C PHE A 37 6.70 -14.36 -6.41
N TYR A 38 7.71 -13.64 -5.92
CA TYR A 38 8.94 -14.23 -5.40
C TYR A 38 8.67 -15.12 -4.18
N GLY A 39 7.84 -14.66 -3.24
CA GLY A 39 7.44 -15.43 -2.08
C GLY A 39 6.76 -16.76 -2.44
N VAL A 40 5.86 -16.76 -3.43
CA VAL A 40 5.21 -17.98 -3.93
C VAL A 40 6.25 -18.95 -4.50
N LEU A 41 7.21 -18.46 -5.28
CA LEU A 41 8.30 -19.29 -5.82
C LEU A 41 9.20 -19.87 -4.72
N MET A 42 9.52 -19.09 -3.70
CA MET A 42 10.28 -19.57 -2.54
C MET A 42 9.52 -20.66 -1.77
N ILE A 43 8.23 -20.47 -1.54
CA ILE A 43 7.37 -21.47 -0.88
C ILE A 43 7.30 -22.74 -1.74
N ALA A 44 7.18 -22.60 -3.06
CA ALA A 44 7.16 -23.71 -3.98
C ALA A 44 8.44 -24.55 -3.94
N ALA A 45 9.61 -23.93 -3.76
CA ALA A 45 10.87 -24.64 -3.57
C ALA A 45 10.88 -25.52 -2.30
N THR A 46 10.02 -25.23 -1.33
CA THR A 46 9.89 -25.97 -0.06
C THR A 46 8.58 -26.78 0.01
N GLY A 47 7.90 -26.99 -1.13
CA GLY A 47 6.56 -27.60 -1.19
C GLY A 47 6.47 -29.00 -0.55
N ASP A 48 7.50 -29.83 -0.71
CA ASP A 48 7.51 -31.20 -0.16
C ASP A 48 7.61 -31.21 1.37
N LEU A 49 8.34 -30.24 1.95
CA LEU A 49 8.45 -30.10 3.40
C LEU A 49 7.12 -29.65 4.00
N ILE A 50 6.39 -28.77 3.29
CA ILE A 50 5.04 -28.35 3.67
C ILE A 50 4.08 -29.55 3.62
N ALA A 51 4.13 -30.35 2.56
CA ALA A 51 3.29 -31.55 2.44
C ALA A 51 3.51 -32.53 3.60
N THR A 52 4.76 -32.76 3.99
CA THR A 52 5.09 -33.71 5.06
C THR A 52 4.75 -33.19 6.46
N HIS A 53 5.03 -31.91 6.78
CA HIS A 53 4.74 -31.35 8.10
C HIS A 53 3.26 -31.07 8.36
N PHE A 54 2.51 -30.70 7.33
CA PHE A 54 1.07 -30.43 7.44
C PHE A 54 0.22 -31.64 7.05
N HIS A 55 0.84 -32.79 6.75
CA HIS A 55 0.18 -34.03 6.34
C HIS A 55 -0.80 -33.82 5.16
N LEU A 56 -0.40 -33.00 4.19
CA LEU A 56 -1.18 -32.68 2.99
C LEU A 56 -0.75 -33.53 1.81
N ALA A 57 -1.65 -33.73 0.85
CA ALA A 57 -1.28 -34.32 -0.42
C ALA A 57 -0.38 -33.33 -1.20
N VAL A 58 0.74 -33.83 -1.74
CA VAL A 58 1.67 -33.03 -2.56
C VAL A 58 0.95 -32.39 -3.75
N ASN A 59 0.01 -33.12 -4.35
CA ASN A 59 -0.80 -32.62 -5.46
C ASN A 59 -1.60 -31.36 -5.07
N ASP A 60 -2.21 -31.35 -3.88
CA ASP A 60 -3.01 -30.21 -3.41
C ASP A 60 -2.13 -28.97 -3.19
N VAL A 61 -0.94 -29.18 -2.61
CA VAL A 61 0.06 -28.12 -2.44
C VAL A 61 0.47 -27.53 -3.80
N ILE A 62 0.73 -28.37 -4.79
CA ILE A 62 1.10 -27.93 -6.15
C ILE A 62 -0.06 -27.17 -6.81
N TYR A 63 -1.30 -27.66 -6.72
CA TYR A 63 -2.46 -26.96 -7.30
C TYR A 63 -2.67 -25.58 -6.67
N MET A 64 -2.53 -25.47 -5.34
CA MET A 64 -2.61 -24.20 -4.64
C MET A 64 -1.50 -23.23 -5.07
N LEU A 65 -0.25 -23.72 -5.17
CA LEU A 65 0.88 -22.90 -5.60
C LEU A 65 0.73 -22.42 -7.06
N ARG A 66 0.19 -23.26 -7.95
CA ARG A 66 -0.12 -22.87 -9.34
C ARG A 66 -1.17 -21.78 -9.39
N PHE A 67 -2.21 -21.86 -8.56
CA PHE A 67 -3.19 -20.80 -8.42
C PHE A 67 -2.53 -19.50 -7.92
N LEU A 68 -1.77 -19.57 -6.82
CA LEU A 68 -1.10 -18.41 -6.23
C LEU A 68 -0.06 -17.78 -7.17
N PHE A 69 0.59 -18.56 -8.02
CA PHE A 69 1.58 -18.05 -8.98
C PHE A 69 0.98 -17.01 -9.93
N PHE A 70 -0.24 -17.25 -10.43
CA PHE A 70 -0.93 -16.33 -11.33
C PHE A 70 -1.78 -15.29 -10.57
N PHE A 71 -2.58 -15.74 -9.60
CA PHE A 71 -3.55 -14.87 -8.93
C PHE A 71 -2.96 -14.09 -7.76
N GLY A 72 -1.96 -14.64 -7.06
CA GLY A 72 -1.33 -14.00 -5.91
C GLY A 72 -0.79 -12.60 -6.21
N PRO A 73 0.06 -12.42 -7.24
CA PRO A 73 0.57 -11.10 -7.62
C PRO A 73 -0.54 -10.12 -8.03
N ALA A 74 -1.55 -10.58 -8.76
CA ALA A 74 -2.66 -9.75 -9.20
C ALA A 74 -3.51 -9.26 -8.02
N ILE A 75 -3.84 -10.15 -7.08
CA ILE A 75 -4.57 -9.82 -5.85
C ILE A 75 -3.74 -8.85 -5.00
N ALA A 76 -2.45 -9.13 -4.82
CA ALA A 76 -1.55 -8.27 -4.06
C ALA A 76 -1.48 -6.85 -4.64
N PHE A 77 -1.34 -6.72 -5.97
CA PHE A 77 -1.37 -5.43 -6.65
C PHE A 77 -2.64 -4.62 -6.33
N ILE A 78 -3.82 -5.26 -6.48
CA ILE A 78 -5.12 -4.61 -6.28
C ILE A 78 -5.25 -4.15 -4.82
N ILE A 79 -4.94 -5.02 -3.87
CA ILE A 79 -5.02 -4.71 -2.44
C ILE A 79 -4.07 -3.57 -2.08
N THR A 80 -2.80 -3.66 -2.45
CA THR A 80 -1.81 -2.62 -2.17
C THR A 80 -2.20 -1.28 -2.76
N ARG A 81 -2.67 -1.26 -4.01
CA ARG A 81 -3.12 -0.02 -4.65
C ARG A 81 -4.29 0.61 -3.89
N ARG A 82 -5.26 -0.19 -3.42
CA ARG A 82 -6.39 0.31 -2.62
C ARG A 82 -5.94 0.85 -1.26
N ILE A 83 -4.99 0.19 -0.61
CA ILE A 83 -4.41 0.65 0.66
C ILE A 83 -3.68 1.99 0.46
N CYS A 84 -2.84 2.12 -0.56
CA CYS A 84 -2.14 3.38 -0.85
C CYS A 84 -3.12 4.54 -1.06
N LEU A 85 -4.18 4.34 -1.85
CA LEU A 85 -5.22 5.34 -2.07
C LEU A 85 -5.99 5.68 -0.78
N SER A 86 -6.24 4.69 0.08
CA SER A 86 -6.87 4.94 1.39
C SER A 86 -5.98 5.77 2.30
N LEU A 87 -4.67 5.51 2.29
CA LEU A 87 -3.69 6.28 3.07
C LEU A 87 -3.61 7.73 2.57
N GLN A 88 -3.65 7.94 1.26
CA GLN A 88 -3.70 9.30 0.68
C GLN A 88 -4.97 10.05 1.09
N ARG A 89 -6.12 9.37 1.15
CA ARG A 89 -7.38 9.99 1.62
C ARG A 89 -7.28 10.42 3.08
N LYS A 90 -6.70 9.58 3.94
CA LYS A 90 -6.47 9.93 5.35
C LYS A 90 -5.50 11.10 5.48
N ASP A 91 -4.41 11.10 4.70
CA ASP A 91 -3.46 12.22 4.67
C ASP A 91 -4.15 13.53 4.24
N ARG A 92 -5.05 13.47 3.25
CA ARG A 92 -5.87 14.63 2.82
C ARG A 92 -6.83 15.10 3.90
N GLU A 93 -7.50 14.20 4.61
CA GLU A 93 -8.40 14.55 5.72
C GLU A 93 -7.64 15.27 6.83
N ILE A 94 -6.45 14.77 7.18
CA ILE A 94 -5.57 15.37 8.19
C ILE A 94 -5.13 16.78 7.78
N VAL A 95 -4.83 17.00 6.49
CA VAL A 95 -4.47 18.33 5.96
C VAL A 95 -5.64 19.31 6.06
N LEU A 96 -6.87 18.86 5.75
CA LEU A 96 -8.05 19.73 5.70
C LEU A 96 -8.66 20.02 7.08
N HIS A 97 -8.70 19.02 7.97
CA HIS A 97 -9.41 19.12 9.26
C HIS A 97 -8.47 19.24 10.45
N GLY A 98 -7.17 19.00 10.27
CA GLY A 98 -6.21 18.89 11.37
C GLY A 98 -6.09 17.45 11.88
N ARG A 99 -5.25 17.27 12.89
CA ARG A 99 -5.00 15.96 13.49
C ARG A 99 -6.05 15.67 14.57
N GLU A 100 -6.56 14.45 14.56
CA GLU A 100 -7.40 13.88 15.61
C GLU A 100 -6.65 13.88 16.95
N THR A 101 -7.21 14.53 17.98
CA THR A 101 -6.61 14.59 19.33
C THR A 101 -7.16 13.52 20.26
N GLY A 102 -8.25 12.83 19.89
CA GLY A 102 -8.97 11.91 20.77
C GLY A 102 -9.74 12.60 21.89
N ARG A 103 -9.83 13.93 21.90
CA ARG A 103 -10.62 14.70 22.88
C ARG A 103 -11.99 15.02 22.29
N VAL A 104 -13.03 14.39 22.83
CA VAL A 104 -14.42 14.65 22.47
C VAL A 104 -15.00 15.69 23.44
N GLN A 105 -15.60 16.76 22.89
CA GLN A 105 -16.28 17.78 23.66
C GLN A 105 -17.76 17.82 23.27
N GLN A 106 -18.63 17.85 24.28
CA GLN A 106 -20.06 18.08 24.09
C GLN A 106 -20.35 19.58 24.03
N LEU A 107 -21.02 20.04 22.97
CA LEU A 107 -21.46 21.41 22.80
C LEU A 107 -22.75 21.68 23.60
N PRO A 108 -23.05 22.95 23.94
CA PRO A 108 -24.24 23.31 24.72
C PRO A 108 -25.58 22.87 24.10
N HIS A 109 -25.61 22.65 22.79
CA HIS A 109 -26.77 22.14 22.03
C HIS A 109 -26.80 20.61 21.90
N GLY A 110 -25.91 19.89 22.60
CA GLY A 110 -25.91 18.43 22.70
C GLY A 110 -25.09 17.67 21.65
N GLU A 111 -24.46 18.37 20.69
CA GLU A 111 -23.59 17.74 19.68
C GLU A 111 -22.24 17.35 20.26
N PHE A 112 -21.65 16.25 19.79
CA PHE A 112 -20.30 15.82 20.15
C PHE A 112 -19.35 16.11 19.01
N ILE A 113 -18.34 16.95 19.25
CA ILE A 113 -17.28 17.24 18.28
C ILE A 113 -15.94 16.68 18.79
N GLU A 114 -15.13 16.17 17.86
CA GLU A 114 -13.73 15.90 18.16
C GLU A 114 -12.91 17.17 17.95
N VAL A 115 -12.15 17.57 18.97
CA VAL A 115 -11.26 18.72 18.87
C VAL A 115 -10.10 18.33 17.96
N HIS A 116 -10.00 18.97 16.80
CA HIS A 116 -8.87 18.76 15.90
C HIS A 116 -7.79 19.81 16.18
N GLU A 117 -6.55 19.35 16.25
CA GLU A 117 -5.39 20.24 16.39
C GLU A 117 -4.85 20.58 15.00
N PRO A 118 -4.63 21.87 14.67
CA PRO A 118 -4.04 22.22 13.38
C PRO A 118 -2.63 21.63 13.28
N LEU A 119 -2.32 21.06 12.11
CA LEU A 119 -0.96 20.59 11.83
C LEU A 119 0.02 21.75 11.84
N ASP A 120 1.21 21.48 12.35
CA ASP A 120 2.40 22.30 12.14
C ASP A 120 2.69 22.48 10.63
N GLU A 121 3.20 23.65 10.25
CA GLU A 121 3.34 24.08 8.85
C GLU A 121 4.29 23.15 8.07
N TYR A 122 5.38 22.71 8.72
CA TYR A 122 6.34 21.78 8.12
C TYR A 122 5.73 20.40 7.83
N HIS A 123 4.91 19.90 8.76
CA HIS A 123 4.20 18.63 8.59
C HIS A 123 3.15 18.72 7.48
N ARG A 124 2.41 19.83 7.41
CA ARG A 124 1.45 20.08 6.34
C ARG A 124 2.15 20.11 4.97
N TYR A 125 3.29 20.79 4.85
CA TYR A 125 4.06 20.84 3.61
C TYR A 125 4.48 19.44 3.14
N THR A 126 4.96 18.58 4.05
CA THR A 126 5.37 17.20 3.73
C THR A 126 4.23 16.35 3.17
N LEU A 127 2.98 16.59 3.60
CA LEU A 127 1.82 15.85 3.12
C LEU A 127 1.29 16.35 1.77
N VAL A 128 1.61 17.59 1.38
CA VAL A 128 1.08 18.23 0.16
C VAL A 128 2.14 18.39 -0.93
N SER A 129 3.43 18.31 -0.59
CA SER A 129 4.56 18.56 -1.50
C SER A 129 4.77 17.48 -2.57
N PHE A 130 3.92 16.46 -2.65
CA PHE A 130 4.01 15.42 -3.66
C PHE A 130 3.20 15.79 -4.90
N GLU A 131 3.69 15.36 -6.06
CA GLU A 131 3.02 15.61 -7.33
C GLU A 131 2.04 14.47 -7.66
N ASP A 132 0.83 14.83 -8.07
CA ASP A 132 -0.16 13.86 -8.54
C ASP A 132 0.18 13.45 -9.98
N ARG A 133 0.41 12.14 -10.21
CA ARG A 133 0.85 11.55 -11.49
C ARG A 133 -0.26 10.77 -12.17
#